data_AF-A0A9E3VYQ7-F1
#
_entry.id   AF-A0A9E3VYQ7-F1
#
_cell.length_a   1.000
_cell.length_b   1.000
_cell.length_c   1.000
_cell.angle_alpha   90.00
_cell.angle_beta   90.00
_cell.angle_gamma   90.00
#
_symmetry.space_group_name_H-M   'P 1'
#
loop_
_entity.id
_entity.type
_entity.pdbx_description
1 polymer ?
#
loop_
_entity_poly.entity_id
_entity_poly.type
_entity_poly.pdbx_seq_one_letter_code
_entity_poly.pdbx_strand_id
1 'polypeptide(L)'
;MTSAELSRRVFVSASTITGIIDRLERAGFVIRKRDDIDRRRVLLQPTDAGFKLAYRAPSPIQDQLVQKLHDLPELERSAIAMSLQRIVDLMEARSVDASPMLATGDIHSGASGRLDAAGAGGDPDNFKKN
;
A
#
# COMPACT_ATOMS: atom_id res chain seq x y z
N MET A 1 -0.74 13.81 -6.17
CA MET A 1 0.55 13.94 -5.47
C MET A 1 1.51 14.71 -6.35
N THR A 2 2.25 15.67 -5.81
CA THR A 2 3.27 16.44 -6.55
C THR A 2 4.63 15.71 -6.57
N SER A 3 5.54 16.09 -7.48
CA SER A 3 6.90 15.53 -7.53
C SER A 3 7.68 15.75 -6.22
N ALA A 4 7.49 16.91 -5.57
CA ALA A 4 8.12 17.24 -4.31
C ALA A 4 7.57 16.37 -3.16
N GLU A 5 6.26 16.12 -3.13
CA GLU A 5 5.64 15.19 -2.18
C GLU A 5 6.16 13.76 -2.38
N LEU A 6 6.26 13.31 -3.64
CA LEU A 6 6.80 11.99 -3.98
C LEU A 6 8.25 11.84 -3.52
N SER A 7 9.11 12.81 -3.82
CA SER A 7 10.52 12.84 -3.40
C SER A 7 10.70 12.66 -1.89
N ARG A 8 9.89 13.36 -1.09
CA ARG A 8 9.89 13.19 0.37
C ARG A 8 9.42 11.80 0.81
N ARG A 9 8.41 11.25 0.13
CA ARG A 9 7.82 9.95 0.49
C ARG A 9 8.74 8.77 0.18
N VAL A 10 9.55 8.86 -0.87
CA VAL A 10 10.46 7.77 -1.28
C VAL A 10 11.93 8.03 -0.93
N PHE A 11 12.23 9.09 -0.18
CA PHE A 11 13.58 9.45 0.27
C PHE A 11 14.62 9.58 -0.86
N VAL A 12 14.21 10.06 -2.03
CA VAL A 12 15.08 10.30 -3.19
C VAL A 12 15.13 11.79 -3.50
N SER A 13 16.29 12.30 -3.93
CA SER A 13 16.47 13.71 -4.26
C SER A 13 15.47 14.20 -5.34
N ALA A 14 15.11 15.49 -5.28
CA ALA A 14 14.17 16.09 -6.23
C ALA A 14 14.66 16.00 -7.69
N SER A 15 15.98 16.12 -7.90
CA SER A 15 16.61 15.99 -9.22
C SER A 15 16.44 14.57 -9.78
N THR A 16 16.75 13.54 -8.97
CA THR A 16 16.61 12.14 -9.39
C THR A 16 15.15 11.77 -9.64
N ILE A 17 14.22 12.22 -8.78
CA ILE A 17 12.78 11.99 -8.99
C ILE A 17 12.27 12.64 -10.27
N THR A 18 12.69 13.86 -10.57
CA THR A 18 12.29 14.53 -11.82
C THR A 18 12.70 13.71 -13.03
N GLY A 19 13.96 13.25 -13.07
CA GLY A 19 14.45 12.40 -14.16
C GLY A 19 13.74 11.04 -14.24
N ILE A 20 13.32 10.45 -13.12
CA ILE A 20 12.50 9.23 -13.11
C ILE A 20 11.12 9.51 -13.70
N ILE A 21 10.44 10.57 -13.25
CA ILE A 21 9.10 10.92 -13.75
C ILE A 21 9.15 11.23 -15.25
N ASP A 22 10.17 11.93 -15.73
CA ASP A 22 10.33 12.23 -17.15
C ASP A 22 10.49 10.97 -18.02
N ARG A 23 11.12 9.92 -17.49
CA ARG A 23 11.19 8.62 -18.17
C ARG A 23 9.84 7.91 -18.17
N LEU A 24 9.14 7.93 -17.04
CA LEU A 24 7.81 7.31 -16.92
C LEU A 24 6.76 8.02 -17.78
N GLU A 25 6.83 9.33 -17.90
CA GLU A 25 5.95 10.12 -18.77
C GLU A 25 6.25 9.87 -20.25
N ARG A 26 7.52 9.87 -20.65
CA ARG A 26 7.92 9.51 -22.02
C ARG A 26 7.52 8.09 -22.41
N ALA A 27 7.49 7.18 -21.45
CA ALA A 27 7.04 5.80 -21.65
C ALA A 27 5.50 5.63 -21.56
N GLY A 28 4.74 6.70 -21.32
CA GLY A 28 3.28 6.67 -21.26
C GLY A 28 2.69 6.05 -19.98
N PHE A 29 3.50 5.89 -18.92
CA PHE A 29 3.08 5.28 -17.65
C PHE A 29 2.57 6.28 -16.62
N VAL A 30 2.97 7.55 -16.73
CA VAL A 30 2.56 8.65 -15.84
C VAL A 30 2.19 9.85 -16.69
N ILE A 31 1.21 10.63 -16.24
CA ILE A 31 0.87 11.93 -16.80
C ILE A 31 0.95 13.02 -15.73
N ARG A 32 1.29 14.23 -16.14
CA ARG A 32 1.24 15.44 -15.31
C ARG A 32 -0.05 16.21 -15.63
N LYS A 33 -0.92 16.34 -14.64
CA LYS A 33 -2.13 17.16 -14.73
C LYS A 33 -2.01 18.36 -13.80
N ARG A 34 -2.39 19.55 -14.27
CA ARG A 34 -2.57 20.69 -13.36
C ARG A 34 -3.74 20.38 -12.42
N ASP A 35 -3.56 20.71 -11.15
CA ASP A 35 -4.62 20.56 -10.15
C ASP A 35 -5.79 21.48 -10.51
N ASP A 36 -7.00 20.93 -10.46
CA ASP A 36 -8.23 21.65 -10.81
C ASP A 36 -8.62 22.65 -9.71
N ILE A 37 -8.12 22.46 -8.47
CA ILE A 37 -8.38 23.33 -7.31
C ILE A 37 -7.31 24.43 -7.18
N ASP A 38 -6.03 24.07 -7.24
CA ASP A 38 -4.92 25.04 -7.25
C ASP A 38 -4.04 24.84 -8.49
N ARG A 39 -4.29 25.63 -9.55
CA ARG A 39 -3.58 25.53 -10.84
C ARG A 39 -2.06 25.73 -10.76
N ARG A 40 -1.53 26.19 -9.62
CA ARG A 40 -0.08 26.27 -9.38
C ARG A 40 0.55 24.91 -9.09
N ARG A 41 -0.27 23.91 -8.74
CA ARG A 41 0.19 22.55 -8.46
C ARG A 41 0.09 21.70 -9.71
N VAL A 42 1.12 20.89 -9.90
CA VAL A 42 1.15 19.82 -10.91
C VAL A 42 1.11 18.49 -10.17
N LEU A 43 0.08 17.71 -10.46
CA LEU A 43 -0.15 16.40 -9.88
C LEU A 43 0.31 15.33 -10.87
N LEU A 44 0.98 14.32 -10.33
CA LEU A 44 1.33 13.09 -11.02
C LEU A 44 0.15 12.13 -10.93
N GLN A 45 -0.23 11.56 -12.07
CA GLN A 45 -1.26 10.53 -12.15
C GLN A 45 -0.73 9.35 -12.99
N PRO A 46 -0.74 8.11 -12.46
CA PRO A 46 -0.44 6.93 -13.26
C PRO A 46 -1.51 6.72 -14.34
N THR A 47 -1.09 6.26 -15.50
CA THR A 47 -2.01 5.79 -16.56
C THR A 47 -2.43 4.36 -16.30
N ASP A 48 -3.43 3.86 -17.02
CA ASP A 48 -3.83 2.45 -16.95
C ASP A 48 -2.66 1.51 -17.30
N ALA A 49 -1.83 1.90 -18.27
CA ALA A 49 -0.61 1.17 -18.62
C ALA A 49 0.40 1.19 -17.46
N GLY A 50 0.54 2.34 -16.77
CA GLY A 50 1.37 2.48 -15.58
C GLY A 50 0.92 1.60 -14.43
N PHE A 51 -0.39 1.52 -14.16
CA PHE A 51 -0.95 0.61 -13.17
C PHE A 51 -0.69 -0.86 -13.50
N LYS A 52 -0.92 -1.26 -14.76
CA LYS A 52 -0.65 -2.65 -15.21
C LYS A 52 0.82 -3.01 -15.11
N LEU A 53 1.72 -2.07 -15.42
CA LEU A 53 3.17 -2.27 -15.26
C LEU A 53 3.54 -2.45 -13.79
N ALA A 54 3.04 -1.58 -12.91
CA ALA A 54 3.32 -1.66 -11.48
C ALA A 54 2.84 -2.99 -10.87
N TYR A 55 1.69 -3.51 -11.33
CA TYR A 55 1.18 -4.80 -10.87
C TYR A 55 1.98 -6.00 -11.41
N ARG A 56 2.59 -5.87 -12.59
CA ARG A 56 3.39 -6.91 -13.24
C ARG A 56 4.88 -6.84 -12.94
N ALA A 57 5.34 -5.81 -12.25
CA ALA A 57 6.69 -5.73 -11.76
C ALA A 57 6.72 -6.39 -10.38
N PRO A 58 7.21 -7.65 -10.23
CA PRO A 58 7.62 -8.12 -8.91
C PRO A 58 8.62 -7.10 -8.36
N SER A 59 8.62 -6.85 -7.06
CA SER A 59 9.61 -5.96 -6.45
C SER A 59 11.00 -6.58 -6.64
N PRO A 60 11.82 -6.10 -7.60
CA PRO A 60 13.07 -6.78 -7.93
C PRO A 60 14.02 -6.71 -6.73
N ILE A 61 13.87 -5.66 -5.92
CA ILE A 61 14.68 -5.40 -4.74
C ILE A 61 14.31 -6.35 -3.60
N GLN A 62 13.01 -6.61 -3.36
CA GLN A 62 12.61 -7.49 -2.25
C GLN A 62 13.00 -8.93 -2.53
N ASP A 63 12.71 -9.43 -3.73
CA ASP A 63 13.05 -10.81 -4.11
C ASP A 63 14.57 -11.02 -4.14
N GLN A 64 15.32 -10.06 -4.70
CA GLN A 64 16.78 -10.12 -4.67
C GLN A 64 17.35 -10.01 -3.26
N LEU A 65 16.79 -9.16 -2.40
CA LEU A 65 17.26 -9.02 -1.03
C LEU A 65 17.02 -10.30 -0.23
N VAL A 66 15.85 -10.92 -0.35
CA VAL A 66 15.53 -12.20 0.31
C VAL A 66 16.51 -13.29 -0.13
N GLN A 67 16.74 -13.43 -1.45
CA GLN A 67 17.71 -14.39 -1.96
C GLN A 67 19.12 -14.11 -1.45
N LYS A 68 19.57 -12.86 -1.51
CA LYS A 68 20.92 -12.48 -1.04
C LYS A 68 21.11 -12.65 0.46
N LEU A 69 20.07 -12.44 1.27
CA LEU A 69 20.11 -12.73 2.71
C LEU A 69 20.12 -14.24 3.00
N HIS A 70 19.46 -15.04 2.17
CA HIS A 70 19.50 -16.50 2.28
C HIS A 70 20.88 -17.08 1.92
N ASP A 71 21.57 -16.46 0.96
CA ASP A 71 22.91 -16.86 0.52
C ASP A 71 24.01 -16.58 1.58
N LEU A 72 23.73 -15.79 2.61
CA LEU A 72 24.71 -15.46 3.65
C LEU A 72 24.93 -16.62 4.63
N PRO A 73 26.14 -16.74 5.22
CA PRO A 73 26.35 -17.60 6.36
C PRO A 73 25.38 -17.29 7.52
N GLU A 74 24.95 -18.31 8.25
CA GLU A 74 23.97 -18.18 9.35
C GLU A 74 24.34 -17.09 10.35
N LEU A 75 25.64 -17.00 10.69
CA LEU A 75 26.16 -16.04 11.64
C LEU A 75 25.97 -14.60 11.17
N GLU A 76 26.23 -14.33 9.88
CA GLU A 76 26.08 -13.01 9.28
C GLU A 76 24.60 -12.63 9.18
N ARG A 77 23.76 -13.56 8.75
CA ARG A 77 22.31 -13.37 8.71
C ARG A 77 21.74 -13.05 10.10
N SER A 78 22.17 -13.79 11.12
CA SER A 78 21.78 -13.57 12.51
C SER A 78 22.24 -12.20 13.03
N ALA A 79 23.47 -11.79 12.69
CA ALA A 79 24.00 -10.48 13.07
C ALA A 79 23.16 -9.34 12.49
N ILE A 80 22.81 -9.42 11.19
CA ILE A 80 21.96 -8.43 10.52
C ILE A 80 20.57 -8.35 11.18
N ALA A 81 19.96 -9.50 11.47
CA ALA A 81 18.66 -9.56 12.14
C ALA A 81 18.69 -8.89 13.53
N MET A 82 19.72 -9.17 14.33
CA MET A 82 19.89 -8.54 15.64
C MET A 82 20.09 -7.03 15.55
N SER A 83 20.89 -6.56 14.60
CA SER A 83 21.10 -5.13 14.36
C SER A 83 19.80 -4.42 13.96
N LEU A 84 18.99 -5.02 13.09
CA LEU A 84 17.69 -4.46 12.69
C LEU A 84 16.72 -4.43 13.87
N GLN A 85 16.64 -5.49 14.67
CA GLN A 85 15.81 -5.53 15.87
C GLN A 85 16.18 -4.39 16.82
N ARG A 86 17.48 -4.15 17.03
CA ARG A 86 17.96 -3.06 17.88
C ARG A 86 17.57 -1.68 17.36
N ILE A 87 17.59 -1.47 16.04
CA ILE A 87 17.13 -0.22 15.43
C ILE A 87 15.63 -0.03 15.67
N VAL A 88 14.82 -1.09 15.49
CA VAL A 88 13.37 -1.06 15.77
C VAL A 88 13.09 -0.71 17.23
N ASP A 89 13.85 -1.30 18.15
CA ASP A 89 13.73 -1.01 19.58
C ASP A 89 14.08 0.44 19.92
N LEU A 90 15.11 1.00 19.27
CA LEU A 90 15.54 2.39 19.43
C LEU A 90 14.54 3.39 18.84
N MET A 91 13.80 3.01 17.81
CA MET A 91 12.75 3.85 17.22
C MET A 91 11.47 3.86 18.06
N GLU A 92 11.44 3.17 19.22
CA GLU A 92 10.24 2.92 20.02
C GLU A 92 9.06 2.39 19.19
N ALA A 93 9.35 1.72 18.05
CA ALA A 93 8.38 1.31 17.05
C ALA A 93 7.48 0.15 17.50
N ARG A 94 7.45 -0.16 18.80
CA ARG A 94 6.56 -1.15 19.42
C ARG A 94 5.06 -0.80 19.31
N SER A 95 4.71 0.36 18.75
CA SER A 95 3.33 0.77 18.46
C SER A 95 2.99 0.85 16.97
N VAL A 96 3.93 0.55 16.07
CA VAL A 96 3.58 0.36 14.65
C VAL A 96 3.13 -1.07 14.51
N ASP A 97 1.82 -1.28 14.55
CA ASP A 97 1.18 -2.53 14.15
C ASP A 97 1.64 -2.87 12.72
N ALA A 98 2.68 -3.71 12.65
CA ALA A 98 3.22 -4.27 11.43
C ALA A 98 2.45 -5.55 11.05
N SER A 99 1.15 -5.63 11.37
CA SER A 99 0.23 -6.56 10.74
C SER A 99 0.29 -6.39 9.22
N PRO A 100 0.18 -7.49 8.46
CA PRO A 100 0.92 -7.67 7.23
C PRO A 100 0.44 -6.69 6.15
N MET A 101 1.31 -5.75 5.78
CA MET A 101 1.21 -5.03 4.51
C MET A 101 1.56 -5.93 3.30
N LEU A 102 1.43 -7.25 3.48
CA LEU A 102 1.61 -8.36 2.55
C LEU A 102 0.37 -9.27 2.55
N ALA A 103 -0.83 -8.69 2.54
CA ALA A 103 -2.00 -9.39 2.02
C ALA A 103 -1.88 -9.41 0.49
N THR A 104 -1.18 -10.41 -0.02
CA THR A 104 -1.46 -10.94 -1.36
C THR A 104 -2.94 -11.32 -1.41
N GLY A 105 -3.57 -11.02 -2.55
CA GLY A 105 -5.01 -10.75 -2.61
C GLY A 105 -5.93 -11.90 -2.21
N ASP A 106 -7.06 -11.52 -1.63
CA ASP A 106 -8.34 -12.21 -1.75
C ASP A 106 -9.41 -11.16 -2.08
N ILE A 107 -9.50 -10.80 -3.35
CA ILE A 107 -10.73 -10.22 -3.91
C ILE A 107 -11.57 -11.40 -4.42
N HIS A 108 -12.74 -11.55 -3.81
CA HIS A 108 -13.82 -12.51 -4.08
C HIS A 108 -13.84 -13.78 -3.22
N SER A 109 -14.73 -13.80 -2.22
CA SER A 109 -15.91 -14.69 -2.26
C SER A 109 -16.88 -14.41 -1.10
N GLY A 110 -18.17 -14.30 -1.41
CA GLY A 110 -19.22 -14.92 -0.59
C GLY A 110 -19.95 -14.05 0.43
N ALA A 111 -21.21 -13.75 0.13
CA ALA A 111 -22.22 -13.26 1.05
C ALA A 111 -22.35 -14.14 2.32
N SER A 112 -22.62 -13.51 3.47
CA SER A 112 -23.78 -13.82 4.34
C SER A 112 -23.63 -13.18 5.74
N GLY A 113 -24.65 -12.42 6.14
CA GLY A 113 -25.25 -12.64 7.45
C GLY A 113 -24.96 -11.65 8.59
N ARG A 114 -25.99 -10.81 8.86
CA ARG A 114 -26.44 -10.31 10.19
C ARG A 114 -25.49 -9.26 10.85
N LEU A 115 -25.94 -8.24 11.57
CA LEU A 115 -27.19 -7.88 12.26
C LEU A 115 -27.51 -6.40 11.93
N ASP A 116 -28.76 -5.93 12.07
CA ASP A 116 -29.09 -5.16 13.28
C ASP A 116 -30.53 -5.39 13.76
N ALA A 117 -30.64 -5.40 15.08
CA ALA A 117 -31.83 -5.67 15.87
C ALA A 117 -32.59 -4.37 16.23
N ALA A 118 -33.81 -4.60 16.72
CA ALA A 118 -34.62 -3.74 17.60
C ALA A 118 -35.58 -2.74 16.93
N GLY A 119 -36.83 -3.20 16.77
CA GLY A 119 -38.05 -2.39 16.82
C GLY A 119 -39.12 -3.22 17.53
N ALA A 120 -39.49 -2.81 18.74
CA ALA A 120 -40.37 -3.51 19.65
C ALA A 120 -41.87 -3.36 19.30
N GLY A 121 -42.66 -4.36 19.69
CA GLY A 121 -44.07 -4.21 20.11
C GLY A 121 -45.14 -4.73 19.14
N GLY A 122 -45.90 -5.75 19.56
CA GLY A 122 -47.18 -6.10 18.94
C GLY A 122 -47.59 -7.58 19.06
N ASP A 123 -48.31 -7.90 20.13
CA ASP A 123 -48.98 -9.13 20.56
C ASP A 123 -49.70 -9.98 19.46
N PRO A 124 -49.60 -11.33 19.45
CA PRO A 124 -50.28 -12.19 18.49
C PRO A 124 -51.66 -12.61 19.01
N ASP A 125 -52.67 -11.77 18.81
CA ASP A 125 -54.07 -12.13 19.06
C ASP A 125 -54.84 -12.17 17.74
N ASN A 126 -54.66 -13.28 16.99
CA ASN A 126 -55.54 -13.61 15.87
C ASN A 126 -56.08 -15.03 16.03
N PHE A 127 -57.08 -15.14 16.91
CA PHE A 127 -58.06 -16.22 16.89
C PHE A 127 -59.45 -15.62 17.13
N LYS A 128 -60.18 -15.28 16.05
CA LYS A 128 -61.63 -15.53 15.89
C LYS A 128 -62.19 -14.91 14.60
N LYS A 129 -62.76 -15.80 13.77
CA LYS A 129 -64.08 -15.71 13.13
C LYS A 129 -64.58 -14.31 12.70
N ASN A 130 -64.58 -14.05 11.40
CA ASN A 130 -65.77 -14.04 10.53
C ASN A 130 -65.43 -13.45 9.16
#